data_AF-A0A9W9K1N4-F1
#
_entry.id   AF-A0A9W9K1N4-F1
#
_cell.length_a   1.000
_cell.length_b   1.000
_cell.length_c   1.000
_cell.angle_alpha   90.00
_cell.angle_beta   90.00
_cell.angle_gamma   90.00
#
_symmetry.space_group_name_H-M   'P 1'
#
loop_
_entity.id
_entity.type
_entity.pdbx_description
1 polymer ?
#
loop_
_entity_poly.entity_id
_entity_poly.type
_entity_poly.pdbx_seq_one_letter_code
_entity_poly.pdbx_strand_id
1 'polypeptide(L)'
;MGDLGRPFRPIAPRTMPPGGGPGGDKPPGGGNGVPPEEGKMKRASTACKECQKRRTRCSGMPCTECVAHGRECVTDELSDRRRKAAAKKTQEELADLRGFVEQVLDIFRSNDETHLQHFINTVRAGASTEQIRATVEQLRGQRQSQQPQQQQHPQQSQPPQPQAPILPHPHQGPPNPVTDMDPNMMNPNMGNYYSPHPQH
;
A
#
# COMPACT_ATOMS: atom_id res chain seq x y z
N MET A 1 33.34 -25.80 -19.93
CA MET A 1 32.27 -25.64 -20.93
C MET A 1 31.62 -24.28 -20.72
N GLY A 2 31.78 -23.36 -21.67
CA GLY A 2 31.34 -21.96 -21.52
C GLY A 2 29.94 -21.72 -22.06
N ASP A 3 29.07 -21.11 -21.26
CA ASP A 3 27.83 -20.48 -21.71
C ASP A 3 28.12 -18.98 -21.93
N LEU A 4 28.69 -18.66 -23.09
CA LEU A 4 28.90 -17.29 -23.52
C LEU A 4 27.65 -16.80 -24.25
N GLY A 5 26.89 -15.96 -23.55
CA GLY A 5 26.20 -14.80 -24.13
C GLY A 5 25.27 -15.08 -25.31
N ARG A 6 24.00 -15.40 -25.03
CA ARG A 6 22.94 -15.21 -26.03
C ARG A 6 22.87 -13.73 -26.39
N PRO A 7 23.09 -13.35 -27.66
CA PRO A 7 23.05 -11.94 -28.06
C PRO A 7 21.62 -11.40 -27.93
N PHE A 8 21.51 -10.17 -27.40
CA PHE A 8 20.27 -9.41 -27.38
C PHE A 8 19.73 -9.26 -28.80
N ARG A 9 18.52 -9.74 -29.06
CA ARG A 9 17.82 -9.48 -30.32
C ARG A 9 17.07 -8.15 -30.19
N PRO A 10 17.36 -7.14 -31.03
CA PRO A 10 16.62 -5.90 -31.04
C PRO A 10 15.14 -6.16 -31.33
N ILE A 11 14.26 -5.47 -30.60
CA ILE A 11 12.82 -5.51 -30.88
C ILE A 11 12.60 -4.72 -32.17
N ALA A 12 12.25 -5.41 -33.26
CA ALA A 12 11.92 -4.75 -34.51
C ALA A 12 10.69 -3.84 -34.31
N PRO A 13 10.70 -2.59 -34.79
CA PRO A 13 9.54 -1.72 -34.76
C PRO A 13 8.40 -2.37 -35.53
N ARG A 14 7.18 -2.25 -34.99
CA ARG A 14 5.97 -2.82 -35.56
C ARG A 14 5.65 -2.11 -36.88
N THR A 15 6.02 -2.69 -38.01
CA THR A 15 5.56 -2.24 -39.33
C THR A 15 4.10 -2.65 -39.49
N MET A 16 3.18 -1.70 -39.38
CA MET A 16 1.78 -1.93 -39.75
C MET A 16 1.71 -1.86 -41.29
N PRO A 17 1.32 -2.94 -41.99
CA PRO A 17 1.11 -2.85 -43.44
C PRO A 17 -0.04 -1.88 -43.74
N PRO A 18 0.12 -0.93 -44.68
CA PRO A 18 -0.97 -0.13 -45.18
C PRO A 18 -1.73 -0.98 -46.21
N GLY A 19 -2.84 -1.58 -45.80
CA GLY A 19 -3.58 -2.46 -46.70
C GLY A 19 -4.85 -2.97 -46.05
N GLY A 20 -5.90 -2.17 -46.13
CA GLY A 20 -7.26 -2.61 -45.86
C GLY A 20 -7.69 -3.70 -46.83
N GLY A 21 -8.28 -4.76 -46.28
CA GLY A 21 -9.08 -5.71 -47.05
C GLY A 21 -10.50 -5.18 -47.27
N PRO A 22 -11.06 -5.28 -48.48
CA PRO A 22 -12.41 -4.83 -48.82
C PRO A 22 -13.45 -5.92 -48.51
N GLY A 23 -14.70 -5.52 -48.26
CA GLY A 23 -15.85 -6.43 -48.34
C GLY A 23 -16.83 -6.27 -47.19
N GLY A 24 -17.86 -5.46 -47.40
CA GLY A 24 -18.97 -5.25 -46.48
C GLY A 24 -19.87 -4.15 -47.03
N ASP A 25 -20.73 -4.52 -47.96
CA ASP A 25 -21.67 -3.68 -48.68
C ASP A 25 -22.50 -2.78 -47.76
N LYS A 26 -22.56 -1.50 -48.11
CA LYS A 26 -23.35 -0.47 -47.40
C LYS A 26 -24.54 -0.08 -48.29
N PRO A 27 -25.80 -0.24 -47.86
CA PRO A 27 -26.91 0.40 -48.54
C PRO A 27 -27.06 1.85 -48.04
N PRO A 28 -27.51 2.81 -48.88
CA PRO A 28 -27.82 4.16 -48.44
C PRO A 28 -29.28 4.22 -47.99
N GLY A 29 -29.51 4.61 -46.73
CA GLY A 29 -30.86 4.84 -46.22
C GLY A 29 -30.78 5.82 -45.05
N GLY A 30 -31.30 7.02 -45.25
CA GLY A 30 -31.34 8.07 -44.23
C GLY A 30 -32.25 7.72 -43.07
N GLY A 31 -31.88 8.19 -41.88
CA GLY A 31 -32.68 8.09 -40.68
C GLY A 31 -31.94 8.73 -39.51
N ASN A 32 -32.53 9.79 -38.95
CA ASN A 32 -32.10 10.47 -37.75
C ASN A 32 -31.78 9.48 -36.62
N GLY A 33 -30.58 9.58 -36.05
CA GLY A 33 -30.15 8.74 -34.94
C GLY A 33 -28.98 9.40 -34.20
N VAL A 34 -29.28 9.89 -33.00
CA VAL A 34 -28.38 10.42 -31.98
C VAL A 34 -27.06 9.62 -31.91
N PRO A 35 -25.87 10.24 -31.90
CA PRO A 35 -24.65 9.50 -31.61
C PRO A 35 -24.74 8.97 -30.18
N PRO A 36 -24.55 7.65 -29.92
CA PRO A 36 -24.38 7.18 -28.56
C PRO A 36 -23.05 7.71 -28.03
N GLU A 37 -23.15 8.84 -27.34
CA GLU A 37 -22.19 9.37 -26.37
C GLU A 37 -22.13 8.40 -25.18
N GLU A 38 -21.56 7.21 -25.35
CA GLU A 38 -21.28 6.39 -24.18
C GLU A 38 -20.16 5.39 -24.37
N GLY A 39 -19.24 5.43 -23.40
CA GLY A 39 -18.15 4.49 -23.29
C GLY A 39 -16.86 5.00 -23.91
N LYS A 40 -16.28 6.06 -23.34
CA LYS A 40 -14.81 6.18 -23.29
C LYS A 40 -14.29 4.82 -22.90
N MET A 41 -13.72 4.09 -23.86
CA MET A 41 -13.21 2.74 -23.68
C MET A 41 -12.05 2.82 -22.70
N LYS A 42 -12.38 2.81 -21.41
CA LYS A 42 -11.41 2.71 -20.32
C LYS A 42 -10.71 1.40 -20.58
N ARG A 43 -9.45 1.48 -21.03
CA ARG A 43 -8.59 0.31 -21.15
C ARG A 43 -8.55 -0.30 -19.75
N ALA A 44 -9.25 -1.41 -19.56
CA ALA A 44 -9.17 -2.15 -18.32
C ALA A 44 -7.70 -2.51 -18.12
N SER A 45 -7.11 -2.08 -17.00
CA SER A 45 -5.70 -2.37 -16.70
C SER A 45 -5.45 -3.87 -16.51
N THR A 46 -6.53 -4.63 -16.33
CA THR A 46 -6.54 -6.06 -16.10
C THR A 46 -7.61 -6.68 -17.00
N ALA A 47 -7.24 -7.70 -17.79
CA ALA A 47 -8.23 -8.49 -18.53
C ALA A 47 -9.05 -9.34 -17.55
N CYS A 48 -10.31 -9.64 -17.89
CA CYS A 48 -11.09 -10.60 -17.10
C CYS A 48 -10.46 -12.00 -17.13
N LYS A 49 -10.79 -12.85 -16.16
CA LYS A 49 -10.22 -14.20 -15.99
C LYS A 49 -10.36 -15.05 -17.26
N GLU A 50 -11.48 -14.95 -17.95
CA GLU A 50 -11.74 -15.75 -19.16
C GLU A 50 -10.91 -15.28 -20.36
N CYS A 51 -10.80 -13.96 -20.58
CA CYS A 51 -9.92 -13.42 -21.62
C CYS A 51 -8.44 -13.67 -21.31
N GLN A 52 -8.06 -13.64 -20.03
CA GLN A 52 -6.70 -13.99 -19.58
C GLN A 52 -6.37 -15.46 -19.89
N LYS A 53 -7.30 -16.38 -19.61
CA LYS A 53 -7.17 -17.82 -19.92
C LYS A 53 -7.04 -18.07 -21.43
N ARG A 54 -7.83 -17.35 -22.24
CA ARG A 54 -7.86 -17.51 -23.70
C ARG A 54 -6.80 -16.71 -24.46
N ARG A 55 -6.07 -15.82 -23.78
CA ARG A 55 -5.12 -14.87 -24.38
C ARG A 55 -5.74 -13.99 -25.48
N THR A 56 -7.01 -13.60 -25.29
CA THR A 56 -7.75 -12.71 -26.21
C THR A 56 -7.84 -11.29 -25.68
N ARG A 57 -8.21 -10.34 -26.55
CA ARG A 57 -8.32 -8.92 -26.18
C ARG A 57 -9.58 -8.68 -25.33
N CYS A 58 -9.40 -8.30 -24.07
CA CYS A 58 -10.49 -7.88 -23.19
C CYS A 58 -10.81 -6.39 -23.39
N SER A 59 -12.07 -6.03 -23.69
CA SER A 59 -12.52 -4.65 -23.87
C SER A 59 -13.91 -4.44 -23.25
N GLY A 60 -14.10 -3.34 -22.52
CA GLY A 60 -15.35 -3.06 -21.80
C GLY A 60 -15.53 -3.87 -20.51
N MET A 61 -16.53 -3.52 -19.70
CA MET A 61 -17.00 -4.32 -18.56
C MET A 61 -18.54 -4.31 -18.49
N PRO A 62 -19.23 -5.47 -18.57
CA PRO A 62 -18.69 -6.80 -18.90
C PRO A 62 -18.01 -6.80 -20.27
N CYS A 63 -17.04 -7.69 -20.46
CA CYS A 63 -16.18 -7.66 -21.63
C CYS A 63 -16.94 -8.08 -22.90
N THR A 64 -16.72 -7.41 -24.03
CA THR A 64 -17.43 -7.71 -25.31
C THR A 64 -17.29 -9.18 -25.72
N GLU A 65 -16.09 -9.73 -25.52
CA GLU A 65 -15.73 -11.13 -25.77
C GLU A 65 -16.49 -12.10 -24.83
N CYS A 66 -16.83 -11.66 -23.63
CA CYS A 66 -17.55 -12.48 -22.65
C CYS A 66 -19.03 -12.50 -22.99
N VAL A 67 -19.58 -11.31 -23.31
CA VAL A 67 -20.98 -11.12 -23.72
C VAL A 67 -21.28 -11.90 -25.00
N ALA A 68 -20.44 -11.77 -26.03
CA ALA A 68 -20.63 -12.43 -27.33
C ALA A 68 -20.72 -13.96 -27.25
N HIS A 69 -20.13 -14.55 -26.21
CA HIS A 69 -20.07 -15.99 -26.02
C HIS A 69 -20.84 -16.48 -24.81
N GLY A 70 -21.63 -15.62 -24.16
CA GLY A 70 -22.43 -15.98 -22.99
C GLY A 70 -21.59 -16.49 -21.81
N ARG A 71 -20.38 -15.95 -21.62
CA ARG A 71 -19.46 -16.37 -20.55
C ARG A 71 -19.48 -15.40 -19.38
N GLU A 72 -19.22 -15.93 -18.19
CA GLU A 72 -19.08 -15.12 -16.99
C GLU A 72 -17.84 -14.20 -17.09
N CYS A 73 -18.07 -12.89 -16.97
CA CYS A 73 -17.01 -11.89 -17.04
C CYS A 73 -16.56 -11.45 -15.64
N VAL A 74 -15.64 -12.20 -15.04
CA VAL A 74 -15.07 -11.84 -13.72
C VAL A 74 -13.69 -11.21 -13.90
N THR A 75 -13.50 -9.99 -13.41
CA THR A 75 -12.19 -9.33 -13.32
C THR A 75 -11.63 -9.50 -11.92
N ASP A 76 -10.40 -9.98 -11.82
CA ASP A 76 -9.67 -10.05 -10.55
C ASP A 76 -8.79 -8.81 -10.42
N GLU A 77 -9.32 -7.78 -9.74
CA GLU A 77 -8.58 -6.53 -9.52
C GLU A 77 -7.28 -6.76 -8.72
N LEU A 78 -7.22 -7.83 -7.93
CA LEU A 78 -6.05 -8.21 -7.13
C LEU A 78 -4.99 -9.00 -7.92
N SER A 79 -5.28 -9.39 -9.16
CA SER A 79 -4.37 -10.19 -9.99
C SER A 79 -3.22 -9.41 -10.63
N ASP A 80 -3.28 -8.07 -10.67
CA ASP A 80 -2.16 -7.24 -11.14
C ASP A 80 -1.04 -7.21 -10.09
N ARG A 81 -0.31 -8.34 -10.01
CA ARG A 81 0.84 -8.53 -9.12
C ARG A 81 1.93 -7.48 -9.34
N ARG A 82 2.02 -6.91 -10.55
CA ARG A 82 2.99 -5.84 -10.86
C ARG A 82 2.64 -4.55 -10.12
N ARG A 83 1.37 -4.15 -10.11
CA ARG A 83 0.91 -2.99 -9.31
C ARG A 83 1.07 -3.24 -7.82
N LYS A 84 0.77 -4.47 -7.35
CA LYS A 84 0.96 -4.84 -5.94
C LYS A 84 2.44 -4.77 -5.52
N ALA A 85 3.36 -5.21 -6.37
CA ALA A 85 4.80 -5.15 -6.09
C ALA A 85 5.31 -3.71 -6.02
N ALA A 86 4.90 -2.84 -6.94
CA ALA A 86 5.28 -1.43 -6.92
C ALA A 86 4.72 -0.70 -5.69
N ALA A 87 3.43 -0.88 -5.39
CA ALA A 87 2.81 -0.29 -4.20
C ALA A 87 3.46 -0.79 -2.90
N LYS A 88 3.74 -2.10 -2.81
CA LYS A 88 4.43 -2.69 -1.67
C LYS A 88 5.83 -2.10 -1.51
N LYS A 89 6.60 -2.00 -2.59
CA LYS A 89 7.95 -1.40 -2.56
C LYS A 89 7.91 0.04 -2.06
N THR A 90 7.00 0.87 -2.58
CA THR A 90 6.84 2.25 -2.11
C THR A 90 6.42 2.30 -0.63
N GLN A 91 5.54 1.40 -0.19
CA GLN A 91 5.16 1.32 1.22
C GLN A 91 6.34 0.96 2.12
N GLU A 92 7.18 0.02 1.71
CA GLU A 92 8.41 -0.37 2.42
C GLU A 92 9.38 0.82 2.49
N GLU A 93 9.64 1.51 1.37
CA GLU A 93 10.51 2.69 1.32
C GLU A 93 10.01 3.83 2.25
N LEU A 94 8.69 4.06 2.30
CA LEU A 94 8.09 5.04 3.18
C LEU A 94 8.19 4.64 4.65
N ALA A 95 8.00 3.36 4.97
CA ALA A 95 8.16 2.85 6.33
C ALA A 95 9.61 2.98 6.80
N ASP A 96 10.57 2.67 5.94
CA ASP A 96 12.01 2.82 6.20
C ASP A 96 12.39 4.28 6.44
N LEU A 97 11.87 5.20 5.62
CA LEU A 97 12.11 6.63 5.81
C LEU A 97 11.49 7.15 7.10
N ARG A 98 10.25 6.75 7.43
CA ARG A 98 9.60 7.10 8.69
C ARG A 98 10.41 6.59 9.88
N GLY A 99 10.83 5.33 9.84
CA GLY A 99 11.67 4.73 10.88
C GLY A 99 13.01 5.46 11.03
N PHE A 100 13.60 5.92 9.94
CA PHE A 100 14.83 6.72 9.97
C PHE A 100 14.60 8.10 10.62
N VAL A 101 13.53 8.81 10.27
CA VAL A 101 13.20 10.11 10.88
C VAL A 101 13.00 9.97 12.40
N GLU A 102 12.30 8.94 12.86
CA GLU A 102 12.12 8.70 14.29
C GLU A 102 13.45 8.46 15.02
N GLN A 103 14.39 7.74 14.39
CA GLN A 103 15.72 7.54 14.96
C GLN A 103 16.52 8.85 15.05
N VAL A 104 16.41 9.70 14.04
CA VAL A 104 17.03 11.03 14.06
C VAL A 104 16.41 11.88 15.18
N LEU A 105 15.09 11.87 15.33
CA LEU A 105 14.42 12.58 16.43
C LEU A 105 14.82 12.03 17.81
N ASP A 106 15.02 10.72 17.96
CA ASP A 106 15.56 10.14 19.19
C ASP A 106 16.97 10.65 19.50
N ILE A 107 17.80 10.89 18.47
CA ILE A 107 19.12 11.49 18.70
C ILE A 107 18.97 12.87 19.34
N PHE A 108 18.10 13.73 18.79
CA PHE A 108 17.86 15.06 19.32
C PHE A 108 17.25 15.06 20.73
N ARG A 109 16.41 14.06 21.06
CA ARG A 109 15.70 14.01 22.35
C ARG A 109 16.53 13.39 23.48
N SER A 110 17.41 12.46 23.15
CA SER A 110 17.93 11.50 24.13
C SER A 110 19.45 11.41 24.19
N ASN A 111 20.20 12.10 23.32
CA ASN A 111 21.66 12.19 23.43
C ASN A 111 22.09 13.39 24.26
N ASP A 112 23.25 13.28 24.88
CA ASP A 112 23.96 14.41 25.47
C ASP A 112 24.48 15.37 24.40
N GLU A 113 24.81 16.59 24.87
CA GLU A 113 25.22 17.71 24.03
C GLU A 113 26.41 17.36 23.13
N THR A 114 27.37 16.56 23.60
CA THR A 114 28.58 16.23 22.83
C THR A 114 28.24 15.38 21.61
N HIS A 115 27.50 14.29 21.81
CA HIS A 115 27.05 13.42 20.74
C HIS A 115 26.08 14.14 19.79
N LEU A 116 25.21 15.00 20.33
CA LEU A 116 24.30 15.80 19.52
C LEU A 116 25.04 16.82 18.64
N GLN A 117 26.02 17.55 19.18
CA GLN A 117 26.82 18.50 18.42
C GLN A 117 27.65 17.79 17.34
N HIS A 118 28.19 16.61 17.62
CA HIS A 118 28.85 15.79 16.61
C HIS A 118 27.89 15.45 15.46
N PHE A 119 26.68 14.98 15.76
CA PHE A 119 25.66 14.68 14.75
C PHE A 119 25.30 15.91 13.90
N ILE A 120 25.06 17.06 14.54
CA ILE A 120 24.75 18.32 13.83
C ILE A 120 25.89 18.74 12.91
N ASN A 121 27.13 18.65 13.36
CA ASN A 121 28.30 19.01 12.55
C ASN A 121 28.45 18.09 11.34
N THR A 122 28.22 16.79 11.51
CA THR A 122 28.21 15.82 10.40
C THR A 122 27.16 16.20 9.35
N VAL A 123 25.93 16.55 9.77
CA VAL A 123 24.88 16.99 8.84
C VAL A 123 25.26 18.31 8.14
N ARG A 124 25.77 19.30 8.89
CA ARG A 124 26.16 20.60 8.35
C ARG A 124 27.36 20.55 7.40
N ALA A 125 28.25 19.56 7.57
CA ALA A 125 29.37 19.31 6.66
C ALA A 125 28.91 18.75 5.30
N GLY A 126 27.62 18.52 5.08
CA GLY A 126 27.09 17.98 3.83
C GLY A 126 27.30 16.48 3.68
N ALA A 127 27.32 15.74 4.80
CA ALA A 127 27.44 14.28 4.77
C ALA A 127 26.32 13.65 3.92
N SER A 128 26.66 12.57 3.20
CA SER A 128 25.68 11.81 2.43
C SER A 128 24.66 11.14 3.34
N THR A 129 23.50 10.78 2.77
CA THR A 129 22.46 10.06 3.51
C THR A 129 22.99 8.78 4.15
N GLU A 130 23.89 8.05 3.49
CA GLU A 130 24.53 6.84 4.01
C GLU A 130 25.43 7.14 5.21
N GLN A 131 26.22 8.22 5.15
CA GLN A 131 27.06 8.66 6.25
C GLN A 131 26.22 9.10 7.46
N ILE A 132 25.11 9.80 7.23
CA ILE A 132 24.18 10.19 8.29
C ILE A 132 23.55 8.94 8.91
N ARG A 133 23.10 7.97 8.11
CA ARG A 133 22.57 6.68 8.61
C ARG A 133 23.59 5.92 9.46
N ALA A 134 24.84 5.85 9.01
CA ALA A 134 25.91 5.21 9.78
C ALA A 134 26.16 5.92 11.12
N THR A 135 26.14 7.25 11.12
CA THR A 135 26.30 8.06 12.34
C THR A 135 25.14 7.83 13.31
N VAL A 136 23.90 7.77 12.81
CA VAL A 136 22.70 7.47 13.62
C VAL A 136 22.83 6.11 14.32
N GLU A 137 23.21 5.08 13.57
CA GLU A 137 23.39 3.73 14.12
C GLU A 137 24.51 3.68 15.17
N GLN A 138 25.63 4.36 14.91
CA GLN A 138 26.75 4.44 15.84
C GLN A 138 26.34 5.09 17.18
N LEU A 139 25.65 6.24 17.13
CA LEU A 139 25.21 6.96 18.34
C LEU A 139 24.20 6.14 19.15
N ARG A 140 23.30 5.43 18.47
CA ARG A 140 22.35 4.52 19.14
C ARG A 140 23.06 3.33 19.78
N GLY A 141 24.04 2.72 19.10
CA GLY A 141 24.84 1.63 19.65
C GLY A 141 25.70 2.03 20.85
N GLN A 142 26.30 3.21 20.83
CA GLN A 142 27.07 3.77 21.96
C GLN A 142 26.20 4.03 23.19
N ARG A 143 24.93 4.39 23.02
CA ARG A 143 23.98 4.55 24.12
C ARG A 143 23.55 3.21 24.72
N GLN A 144 23.28 2.21 23.88
CA GLN A 144 22.87 0.88 24.36
C GLN A 144 23.97 0.19 25.20
N SER A 145 25.23 0.45 24.88
CA SER A 145 26.37 -0.08 25.62
C SER A 145 26.67 0.67 26.92
N GLN A 146 26.21 1.92 27.06
CA GLN A 146 26.38 2.74 28.26
C GLN A 146 25.22 2.64 29.27
N GLN A 147 24.12 1.94 28.96
CA GLN A 147 23.09 1.61 29.96
C GLN A 147 23.56 0.45 30.85
N PRO A 148 23.78 0.66 32.16
CA PRO A 148 23.95 -0.45 33.10
C PRO A 148 22.63 -1.22 33.21
N GLN A 149 22.70 -2.56 33.23
CA GLN A 149 21.60 -3.44 33.61
C GLN A 149 20.95 -2.97 34.92
N GLN A 150 19.78 -2.35 34.86
CA GLN A 150 18.89 -2.22 36.02
C GLN A 150 17.51 -2.76 35.67
N GLN A 151 17.41 -4.08 35.55
CA GLN A 151 16.18 -4.79 35.88
C GLN A 151 16.45 -6.26 36.23
N GLN A 152 17.09 -6.48 37.39
CA GLN A 152 16.83 -7.67 38.20
C GLN A 152 16.45 -7.16 39.60
N HIS A 153 15.15 -7.00 39.86
CA HIS A 153 14.64 -6.93 41.22
C HIS A 153 14.32 -8.37 41.67
N PRO A 154 14.94 -8.88 42.75
CA PRO A 154 14.42 -10.06 43.45
C PRO A 154 13.08 -9.69 44.09
N GLN A 155 12.05 -10.50 43.86
CA GLN A 155 10.77 -10.40 44.57
C GLN A 155 11.02 -10.50 46.08
N GLN A 156 10.75 -9.41 46.80
CA GLN A 156 10.61 -9.45 48.26
C GLN A 156 9.21 -10.00 48.60
N SER A 157 9.23 -11.08 49.37
CA SER A 157 8.11 -11.76 49.98
C SER A 157 7.29 -10.81 50.86
N GLN A 158 5.99 -10.67 50.59
CA GLN A 158 5.06 -10.04 51.52
C GLN A 158 4.80 -10.97 52.73
N PRO A 159 4.62 -10.44 53.96
CA PRO A 159 4.19 -11.24 55.10
C PRO A 159 2.70 -11.62 54.96
N PRO A 160 2.27 -12.77 55.53
CA PRO A 160 0.90 -13.24 55.37
C PRO A 160 -0.09 -12.35 56.14
N GLN A 161 -1.09 -11.84 55.43
CA GLN A 161 -2.24 -11.14 56.01
C GLN A 161 -3.19 -12.17 56.66
N PRO A 162 -3.75 -11.93 57.86
CA PRO A 162 -4.74 -12.81 58.46
C PRO A 162 -6.06 -12.78 57.67
N GLN A 163 -6.55 -13.96 57.30
CA GLN A 163 -7.82 -14.14 56.57
C GLN A 163 -9.02 -13.93 57.51
N ALA A 164 -9.92 -13.02 57.17
CA ALA A 164 -11.24 -12.95 57.79
C ALA A 164 -12.19 -14.01 57.16
N PRO A 165 -13.17 -14.56 57.91
CA PRO A 165 -14.01 -15.64 57.43
C PRO A 165 -14.94 -15.22 56.29
N ILE A 166 -14.98 -16.03 55.23
CA ILE A 166 -15.87 -15.87 54.08
C ILE A 166 -17.28 -16.34 54.49
N LEU A 167 -18.27 -15.43 54.45
CA LEU A 167 -19.69 -15.77 54.51
C LEU A 167 -20.19 -16.17 53.11
N PRO A 168 -20.93 -17.30 52.95
CA PRO A 168 -21.46 -17.70 51.66
C PRO A 168 -22.68 -16.86 51.28
N HIS A 169 -22.63 -16.20 50.12
CA HIS A 169 -23.80 -15.58 49.50
C HIS A 169 -24.40 -16.53 48.44
N PRO A 170 -25.73 -16.72 48.41
CA PRO A 170 -26.35 -17.72 47.57
C PRO A 170 -26.60 -17.24 46.13
N HIS A 171 -26.61 -18.24 45.26
CA HIS A 171 -26.96 -18.26 43.84
C HIS A 171 -28.26 -17.51 43.49
N GLN A 172 -28.29 -16.85 42.32
CA GLN A 172 -29.26 -17.11 41.22
C GLN A 172 -29.22 -16.05 40.10
N GLY A 173 -29.43 -16.51 38.86
CA GLY A 173 -29.92 -15.70 37.74
C GLY A 173 -29.18 -15.92 36.40
N PRO A 174 -29.85 -16.42 35.34
CA PRO A 174 -29.21 -16.62 34.03
C PRO A 174 -29.03 -15.28 33.28
N PRO A 175 -28.04 -15.16 32.37
CA PRO A 175 -27.84 -13.94 31.59
C PRO A 175 -28.83 -13.85 30.42
N ASN A 176 -29.54 -12.72 30.33
CA ASN A 176 -30.30 -12.33 29.15
C ASN A 176 -29.36 -11.99 27.97
N PRO A 177 -29.78 -12.27 26.72
CA PRO A 177 -28.95 -12.03 25.54
C PRO A 177 -28.84 -10.53 25.20
N VAL A 178 -27.62 -10.15 24.82
CA VAL A 178 -27.24 -8.81 24.35
C VAL A 178 -27.97 -8.42 23.06
N THR A 179 -28.73 -7.34 23.13
CA THR A 179 -29.04 -6.50 21.98
C THR A 179 -28.68 -5.07 22.35
N ASP A 180 -27.57 -4.58 21.82
CA ASP A 180 -27.46 -3.18 21.40
C ASP A 180 -26.34 -3.07 20.35
N MET A 181 -26.75 -2.86 19.11
CA MET A 181 -25.89 -2.50 17.99
C MET A 181 -25.74 -0.98 18.04
N ASP A 182 -24.53 -0.48 18.30
CA ASP A 182 -24.23 0.95 18.33
C ASP A 182 -24.48 1.59 16.93
N PRO A 183 -25.37 2.61 16.80
CA PRO A 183 -25.71 3.21 15.50
C PRO A 183 -24.77 4.30 14.99
N ASN A 184 -23.55 4.51 15.52
CA ASN A 184 -22.78 5.72 15.22
C ASN A 184 -21.45 5.49 14.48
N MET A 185 -21.53 4.94 13.27
CA MET A 185 -20.37 4.82 12.36
C MET A 185 -20.58 5.44 10.97
N MET A 186 -21.31 6.56 10.88
CA MET A 186 -21.29 7.42 9.69
C MET A 186 -20.68 8.78 10.03
N ASN A 187 -19.39 8.95 9.74
CA ASN A 187 -18.80 10.28 9.60
C ASN A 187 -18.48 10.54 8.11
N PRO A 188 -19.28 11.34 7.41
CA PRO A 188 -18.94 11.86 6.09
C PRO A 188 -18.36 13.28 6.24
N ASN A 189 -17.04 13.41 6.21
CA ASN A 189 -16.39 14.71 6.00
C ASN A 189 -15.39 14.63 4.83
N MET A 190 -15.95 14.61 3.61
CA MET A 190 -15.25 15.09 2.42
C MET A 190 -15.59 16.57 2.25
N GLY A 191 -14.72 17.44 2.77
CA GLY A 191 -14.82 18.89 2.61
C GLY A 191 -13.65 19.44 1.80
N ASN A 192 -13.96 19.90 0.59
CA ASN A 192 -13.32 20.99 -0.16
C ASN A 192 -11.83 20.89 -0.57
N TYR A 193 -11.59 20.26 -1.73
CA TYR A 193 -10.56 20.72 -2.66
C TYR A 193 -11.22 21.57 -3.77
N TYR A 194 -11.28 22.88 -3.57
CA TYR A 194 -11.45 23.84 -4.66
C TYR A 194 -10.68 25.11 -4.28
N SER A 195 -9.56 25.34 -4.97
CA SER A 195 -8.75 26.54 -4.85
C SER A 195 -8.92 27.34 -6.15
N PRO A 196 -9.42 28.59 -6.12
CA PRO A 196 -9.57 29.39 -7.34
C PRO A 196 -8.23 30.07 -7.71
N HIS A 197 -7.87 29.94 -8.99
CA HIS A 197 -6.79 30.71 -9.62
C HIS A 197 -7.08 32.22 -9.56
N PRO A 198 -6.10 33.08 -9.24
CA PRO A 198 -6.19 34.50 -9.52
C PRO A 198 -5.83 34.78 -10.99
N GLN A 199 -6.71 35.51 -11.68
CA GLN A 199 -6.41 36.15 -12.96
C GLN A 199 -5.54 37.38 -12.73
N HIS A 200 -4.61 37.62 -13.66
CA HIS A 200 -3.86 38.86 -13.79
C HIS A 200 -3.81 39.26 -15.26
#